data_AF-A0A7R9DUJ4-F1
#
_entry.id   AF-A0A7R9DUJ4-F1
#
_cell.length_a   1.000
_cell.length_b   1.000
_cell.length_c   1.000
_cell.angle_alpha   90.00
_cell.angle_beta   90.00
_cell.angle_gamma   90.00
#
_symmetry.space_group_name_H-M   'P 1'
#
loop_
_entity.id
_entity.type
_entity.pdbx_description
1 polymer ?
#
loop_
_entity_poly.entity_id
_entity_poly.type
_entity_poly.pdbx_seq_one_letter_code
_entity_poly.pdbx_strand_id
1 'polypeptide(L)'
;MELLFRTDIGPTLHDITEMMLTVLRTVIQTTIAMDRESPLVGNLVAVMLAIFRQMTAHHFEKYISHFSTTMDLLDFLMEILLVFKDLVSRP
;
A
#
# COMPACT_ATOMS: atom_id res chain seq x y z
N MET A 1 -6.77 -2.88 -13.93
CA MET A 1 -6.05 -1.79 -13.23
C MET A 1 -6.12 -0.44 -13.95
N GLU A 2 -6.61 -0.34 -15.19
CA GLU A 2 -6.72 0.94 -15.91
C GLU A 2 -7.71 1.95 -15.30
N LEU A 3 -8.69 1.46 -14.53
CA LEU A 3 -9.71 2.31 -13.89
C LEU A 3 -9.14 3.29 -12.85
N LEU A 4 -7.98 3.00 -12.25
CA LEU A 4 -7.38 3.83 -11.19
C LEU A 4 -6.57 5.03 -11.71
N PHE A 5 -6.42 5.18 -13.03
CA PHE A 5 -5.68 6.27 -13.66
C PHE A 5 -6.56 7.19 -14.50
N ARG A 6 -7.88 7.07 -14.34
CA ARG A 6 -8.83 7.94 -15.02
C ARG A 6 -8.72 9.36 -14.47
N THR A 7 -8.52 10.31 -15.37
CA THR A 7 -8.38 11.74 -15.06
C THR A 7 -9.71 12.51 -15.20
N ASP A 8 -10.77 11.84 -15.65
CA ASP A 8 -12.08 12.39 -15.97
C ASP A 8 -13.15 12.13 -14.90
N ILE A 9 -12.75 11.73 -13.69
CA ILE A 9 -13.63 11.35 -12.58
C ILE A 9 -13.75 12.42 -11.48
N GLY A 10 -13.12 13.58 -11.68
CA GLY A 10 -13.07 14.65 -10.68
C GLY A 10 -11.93 14.48 -9.65
N PRO A 11 -11.92 15.30 -8.59
CA PRO A 11 -10.85 15.28 -7.59
C PRO A 11 -10.95 14.04 -6.69
N THR A 12 -9.90 13.23 -6.65
CA THR A 12 -9.83 11.98 -5.86
C THR A 12 -8.93 12.08 -4.62
N LEU A 13 -8.44 13.28 -4.29
CA LEU A 13 -7.47 13.48 -3.21
C LEU A 13 -7.99 12.99 -1.85
N HIS A 14 -9.27 13.22 -1.54
CA HIS A 14 -9.84 12.74 -0.28
C HIS A 14 -10.03 11.21 -0.30
N ASP A 15 -10.49 10.65 -1.42
CA ASP A 15 -10.68 9.21 -1.54
C ASP A 15 -9.36 8.45 -1.38
N ILE A 16 -8.28 8.94 -2.00
CA ILE A 16 -6.93 8.38 -1.87
C ILE A 16 -6.44 8.50 -0.42
N THR A 17 -6.72 9.62 0.24
CA THR A 17 -6.41 9.82 1.67
C THR A 17 -7.11 8.79 2.55
N GLU A 18 -8.40 8.52 2.32
CA GLU A 18 -9.13 7.52 3.09
C GLU A 18 -8.62 6.11 2.79
N MET A 19 -8.39 5.78 1.51
CA MET A 19 -7.85 4.50 1.10
C MET A 19 -6.47 4.23 1.71
N MET A 20 -5.54 5.20 1.68
CA MET A 20 -4.22 5.00 2.26
C MET A 20 -4.30 4.76 3.77
N LEU A 21 -5.14 5.51 4.50
CA LEU A 21 -5.24 5.43 5.96
C LEU A 21 -5.97 4.16 6.43
N THR A 22 -6.93 3.66 5.66
CA THR A 22 -7.80 2.55 6.09
C THR A 22 -7.42 1.20 5.49
N VAL A 23 -6.87 1.17 4.27
CA VAL A 23 -6.68 -0.08 3.51
C VAL A 23 -5.21 -0.48 3.42
N LEU A 24 -4.29 0.48 3.26
CA LEU A 24 -2.91 0.20 2.86
C LEU A 24 -2.20 -0.77 3.81
N ARG A 25 -2.18 -0.47 5.11
CA ARG A 25 -1.51 -1.31 6.10
C ARG A 25 -2.16 -2.69 6.23
N THR A 26 -3.50 -2.76 6.18
CA THR A 26 -4.24 -4.03 6.19
C THR A 26 -3.87 -4.91 4.99
N VAL A 27 -3.78 -4.35 3.79
CA VAL A 27 -3.36 -5.08 2.58
C VAL A 27 -1.93 -5.61 2.73
N ILE A 28 -1.02 -4.79 3.22
CA ILE A 28 0.38 -5.19 3.46
C ILE A 28 0.44 -6.37 4.45
N GLN A 29 -0.17 -6.22 5.63
CA GLN A 29 -0.14 -7.26 6.65
C GLN A 29 -0.84 -8.55 6.21
N THR A 30 -1.94 -8.44 5.45
CA THR A 30 -2.62 -9.61 4.87
C THR A 30 -1.73 -10.30 3.84
N THR A 31 -0.98 -9.54 3.04
CA THR A 31 -0.03 -10.09 2.07
C THR A 31 1.08 -10.88 2.76
N ILE A 32 1.62 -10.36 3.88
CA ILE A 32 2.67 -11.02 4.66
C ILE A 32 2.14 -12.30 5.31
N ALA A 33 0.92 -12.27 5.84
CA ALA A 33 0.34 -13.40 6.56
C ALA A 33 -0.19 -14.52 5.64
N MET A 34 -0.52 -14.20 4.38
CA MET A 34 -1.10 -15.15 3.46
C MET A 34 -0.05 -16.13 2.93
N ASP A 35 -0.49 -17.38 2.71
CA ASP A 35 0.35 -18.38 2.09
C ASP A 35 0.87 -17.90 0.73
N ARG A 36 2.18 -18.06 0.53
CA ARG A 36 2.88 -17.51 -0.62
C ARG A 36 2.46 -18.15 -1.94
N GLU A 37 1.93 -19.37 -1.93
CA GLU A 37 1.45 -20.05 -3.14
C GLU A 37 0.03 -19.64 -3.52
N SER A 38 -0.67 -18.92 -2.64
CA SER A 38 -2.01 -18.42 -2.91
C SER A 38 -2.03 -17.49 -4.13
N PRO A 39 -2.91 -17.74 -5.11
CA PRO A 39 -3.04 -16.88 -6.29
C PRO A 39 -3.50 -15.46 -5.93
N LEU A 40 -4.01 -15.25 -4.70
CA LEU A 40 -4.47 -13.95 -4.22
C LEU A 40 -3.31 -13.04 -3.78
N VAL A 41 -2.11 -13.56 -3.52
CA VAL A 41 -0.96 -12.76 -3.06
C VAL A 41 -0.63 -11.69 -4.09
N GLY A 42 -0.57 -12.07 -5.37
CA GLY A 42 -0.32 -11.13 -6.46
C GLY A 42 -1.39 -10.04 -6.56
N ASN A 43 -2.65 -10.35 -6.25
CA ASN A 43 -3.73 -9.38 -6.25
C ASN A 43 -3.59 -8.36 -5.10
N LEU A 44 -3.23 -8.80 -3.89
CA LEU A 44 -3.02 -7.89 -2.78
C LEU A 44 -1.80 -6.99 -3.00
N VAL A 45 -0.72 -7.54 -3.55
CA VAL A 45 0.45 -6.75 -3.96
C VAL A 45 0.06 -5.72 -5.02
N ALA A 46 -0.73 -6.11 -6.01
CA ALA A 46 -1.22 -5.18 -7.03
C ALA A 46 -2.06 -4.04 -6.41
N VAL A 47 -2.91 -4.34 -5.43
CA VAL A 47 -3.69 -3.32 -4.68
C VAL A 47 -2.77 -2.40 -3.90
N MET A 48 -1.78 -2.94 -3.16
CA MET A 48 -0.78 -2.15 -2.43
C MET A 48 -0.07 -1.16 -3.36
N LEU A 49 0.45 -1.67 -4.49
CA LEU A 49 1.14 -0.85 -5.49
C LEU A 49 0.22 0.20 -6.13
N ALA A 50 -1.05 -0.15 -6.34
CA ALA A 50 -2.03 0.77 -6.92
C ALA A 50 -2.37 1.93 -5.98
N ILE A 51 -2.42 1.70 -4.66
CA ILE A 51 -2.56 2.77 -3.67
C ILE A 51 -1.31 3.66 -3.69
N PHE A 52 -0.12 3.07 -3.58
CA PHE A 52 1.13 3.84 -3.61
C PHE A 52 1.29 4.69 -4.87
N ARG A 53 0.90 4.16 -6.03
CA ARG A 53 1.02 4.87 -7.32
C ARG A 53 0.05 6.05 -7.44
N GLN A 54 -1.05 6.06 -6.69
CA GLN A 54 -1.99 7.18 -6.66
C GLN A 54 -1.63 8.23 -5.60
N MET A 55 -0.83 7.87 -4.59
CA MET A 55 -0.37 8.82 -3.58
C MET A 55 0.54 9.89 -4.20
N THR A 56 0.39 11.11 -3.70
CA THR A 56 1.20 12.27 -4.06
C THR A 56 2.03 12.71 -2.84
N ALA A 57 2.92 13.70 -2.99
CA ALA A 57 3.70 14.23 -1.87
C ALA A 57 2.82 14.60 -0.66
N HIS A 58 1.66 15.24 -0.89
CA HIS A 58 0.69 15.56 0.16
C HIS A 58 0.21 14.32 0.94
N HIS A 59 -0.09 13.23 0.23
CA HIS A 59 -0.53 11.98 0.82
C HIS A 59 0.59 11.34 1.65
N PHE A 60 1.81 11.30 1.13
CA PHE A 60 2.97 10.75 1.86
C PHE A 60 3.29 11.56 3.12
N GLU A 61 3.30 12.89 3.04
CA GLU A 61 3.51 13.75 4.20
C GLU A 61 2.46 13.50 5.28
N LYS A 62 1.18 13.48 4.89
CA LYS A 62 0.07 13.19 5.81
C LYS A 62 0.19 11.80 6.41
N TYR A 63 0.49 10.79 5.61
CA TYR A 63 0.60 9.40 6.06
C TYR A 63 1.78 9.21 7.02
N ILE A 64 2.95 9.80 6.75
CA ILE A 64 4.11 9.76 7.64
C ILE A 64 3.79 10.47 8.97
N SER A 65 3.12 11.63 8.91
CA SER A 65 2.72 12.38 10.11
C SER A 65 1.67 11.67 10.97
N HIS A 66 0.98 10.66 10.42
CA HIS A 66 -0.04 9.89 11.13
C HIS A 66 0.55 8.89 12.13
N PHE A 67 1.81 8.49 11.96
CA PHE A 67 2.48 7.59 12.91
C PHE A 67 2.78 8.32 14.22
N SER A 68 2.38 7.70 15.33
CA SER A 68 2.57 8.27 16.67
C SER A 68 4.03 8.24 17.10
N THR A 69 4.79 7.25 16.63
CA THR A 69 6.21 7.10 16.93
C THR A 69 7.03 6.75 15.70
N THR A 70 8.33 7.07 15.75
CA THR A 70 9.29 6.64 14.72
C THR A 70 9.39 5.11 14.63
N MET A 71 9.14 4.40 15.74
CA MET A 71 9.14 2.93 15.74
C MET A 71 7.97 2.38 14.91
N ASP A 72 6.77 2.94 15.04
CA ASP A 72 5.62 2.52 14.24
C ASP A 72 5.85 2.74 12.73
N LEU A 73 6.53 3.84 12.39
CA LEU A 73 6.93 4.12 11.00
C LEU A 73 7.96 3.11 10.50
N LEU A 74 8.98 2.78 11.31
CA LEU A 74 9.98 1.77 10.96
C LEU A 74 9.33 0.40 10.78
N ASP A 75 8.41 0.00 11.65
CA ASP A 75 7.67 -1.26 11.53
C ASP A 75 6.89 -1.31 10.22
N PHE A 76 6.20 -0.23 9.86
CA PHE A 76 5.51 -0.14 8.58
C PHE A 76 6.47 -0.26 7.38
N LEU A 77 7.64 0.39 7.44
CA LEU A 77 8.65 0.25 6.39
C LEU A 77 9.19 -1.19 6.30
N MET A 78 9.37 -1.86 7.44
CA MET A 78 9.77 -3.27 7.50
C MET A 78 8.71 -4.18 6.90
N GLU A 79 7.43 -3.94 7.17
CA GLU A 79 6.31 -4.66 6.56
C GLU A 79 6.37 -4.55 5.02
N ILE A 80 6.60 -3.35 4.47
CA ILE A 80 6.78 -3.15 3.03
C ILE A 80 7.98 -3.96 2.49
N LEU A 81 9.12 -3.90 3.18
CA LEU A 81 10.33 -4.62 2.76
C LEU A 81 10.13 -6.15 2.76
N LEU A 82 9.36 -6.69 3.70
CA LEU A 82 9.01 -8.11 3.73
C LEU A 82 8.18 -8.51 2.50
N VAL A 83 7.18 -7.71 2.12
CA VAL A 83 6.40 -7.97 0.90
C VAL A 83 7.31 -7.99 -0.34
N PHE A 84 8.24 -7.04 -0.46
CA PHE A 84 9.18 -7.02 -1.59
C PHE A 84 10.18 -8.18 -1.60
N LYS A 85 10.74 -8.51 -0.43
CA LYS A 85 11.61 -9.68 -0.29
C LYS A 85 10.92 -10.94 -0.78
N ASP A 86 9.66 -11.12 -0.42
CA ASP A 86 8.84 -12.28 -0.78
C ASP A 86 8.57 -12.34 -2.28
N LEU A 87 8.38 -11.19 -2.92
CA LEU A 87 8.21 -11.08 -4.37
C LEU A 87 9.50 -11.40 -5.15
N VAL A 88 10.64 -10.86 -4.71
CA VAL A 88 11.93 -10.99 -5.41
C VAL A 88 12.60 -12.34 -5.13
N SER A 89 12.23 -13.05 -4.06
CA SER A 89 12.76 -14.38 -3.76
C SER A 89 12.26 -15.47 -4.72
N ARG A 90 11.41 -15.14 -5.71
CA ARG A 90 11.02 -16.04 -6.81
C ARG A 90 12.01 -15.86 -7.98
N PRO A 91 12.79 -16.89 -8.34
CA PRO A 91 13.55 -16.88 -9.60
C PRO A 91 12.65 -16.93 -10.83
#